data_AF-A0A2G9T9U3-F1
#
_entry.id   AF-A0A2G9T9U3-F1
#
_cell.length_a   1.000
_cell.length_b   1.000
_cell.length_c   1.000
_cell.angle_alpha   90.00
_cell.angle_beta   90.00
_cell.angle_gamma   90.00
#
_symmetry.space_group_name_H-M   'P 1'
#
loop_
_entity.id
_entity.type
_entity.pdbx_description
1 polymer ?
#
loop_
_entity_poly.entity_id
_entity_poly.type
_entity_poly.pdbx_seq_one_letter_code
_entity_poly.pdbx_strand_id
1 'polypeptide(L)'
;LVVSTTHQEKNTWFYIHGIVDNSARNQKFETDEGEISVEEYFKQRYKIRLQHPHLPLATERKGGKGFSFYPLEVLCIEKGQRVDNKKLAGKLTDKMIQQARMLPHQMREHNLRQLHQANLMNGRNEYMVAFGVRTSDSFVKSEAKVLCAPEIKYKTAYVVFIIH
;
A
#
# COMPACT_ATOMS: atom_id res chain seq x y z
N LEU A 1 4.77 -9.33 -4.03
CA LEU A 1 5.10 -8.52 -2.83
C LEU A 1 6.50 -7.97 -3.03
N VAL A 2 6.66 -6.65 -3.00
CA VAL A 2 7.94 -5.95 -3.07
C VAL A 2 8.49 -5.79 -1.66
N VAL A 3 9.78 -6.06 -1.49
CA VAL A 3 10.48 -5.86 -0.23
C VAL A 3 11.81 -5.16 -0.47
N SER A 4 12.33 -4.48 0.54
CA SER A 4 13.69 -3.97 0.57
C SER A 4 14.57 -4.72 1.55
N THR A 5 15.85 -4.78 1.22
CA THR A 5 16.89 -5.34 2.08
C THR A 5 17.32 -4.31 3.14
N THR A 6 17.58 -4.77 4.36
CA THR A 6 18.02 -3.92 5.48
C THR A 6 19.43 -4.24 5.98
N HIS A 7 20.08 -5.25 5.41
CA HIS A 7 21.39 -5.74 5.83
C HIS A 7 22.57 -5.07 5.11
N GLN A 8 22.32 -4.13 4.20
CA GLN A 8 23.33 -3.40 3.43
C GLN A 8 23.23 -1.89 3.69
N GLU A 9 24.29 -1.14 3.44
CA GLU A 9 24.27 0.33 3.53
C GLU A 9 23.28 0.97 2.53
N LYS A 10 23.14 0.34 1.36
CA LYS A 10 22.18 0.73 0.34
C LYS A 10 21.07 -0.33 0.24
N ASN A 11 19.87 0.06 0.65
CA ASN A 11 18.70 -0.80 0.53
C ASN A 11 18.36 -1.01 -0.96
N THR A 12 18.24 -2.28 -1.35
CA THR A 12 17.78 -2.69 -2.68
C THR A 12 16.40 -3.29 -2.56
N TRP A 13 15.51 -2.98 -3.51
CA TRP A 13 14.16 -3.53 -3.54
C TRP A 13 14.04 -4.62 -4.60
N PHE A 14 13.24 -5.64 -4.32
CA PHE A 14 12.94 -6.73 -5.25
C PHE A 14 11.56 -7.32 -5.01
N TYR A 15 11.07 -8.10 -5.98
CA TYR A 15 9.83 -8.86 -5.86
C TYR A 15 10.12 -10.24 -5.27
N ILE A 16 9.46 -10.57 -4.16
CA ILE A 16 9.47 -11.94 -3.65
C ILE A 16 8.84 -12.86 -4.71
N HIS A 17 9.62 -13.84 -5.16
CA HIS A 17 9.17 -14.90 -6.06
C HIS A 17 8.40 -15.98 -5.30
N GLY A 18 8.90 -16.37 -4.12
CA GLY A 18 8.27 -17.37 -3.28
C GLY A 18 8.93 -17.49 -1.91
N ILE A 19 8.31 -18.30 -1.05
CA ILE A 19 8.83 -18.66 0.27
C ILE A 19 9.24 -20.13 0.22
N VAL A 20 10.43 -20.45 0.75
CA VAL A 20 10.99 -21.80 0.79
C VAL A 20 11.05 -22.26 2.24
N ASP A 21 10.59 -23.49 2.51
CA ASP A 21 10.48 -24.06 3.86
C ASP A 21 11.82 -24.53 4.46
N ASN A 22 12.92 -24.24 3.78
CA ASN A 22 14.26 -24.50 4.28
C ASN A 22 14.70 -23.39 5.23
N SER A 23 15.45 -23.78 6.25
CA SER A 23 16.07 -22.87 7.21
C SER A 23 17.34 -22.23 6.64
N ALA A 24 17.75 -21.09 7.19
CA ALA A 24 19.04 -20.45 6.86
C ALA A 24 20.24 -21.36 7.16
N ARG A 25 20.08 -22.33 8.09
CA ARG A 25 21.11 -23.31 8.46
C ARG A 25 21.35 -24.34 7.36
N ASN A 26 20.26 -24.83 6.76
CA ASN A 26 20.31 -25.96 5.84
C ASN A 26 20.32 -25.51 4.39
N GLN A 27 19.75 -24.34 4.08
CA GLN A 27 19.80 -23.78 2.73
C GLN A 27 21.22 -23.34 2.43
N LYS A 28 21.81 -23.97 1.41
CA LYS A 28 23.11 -23.61 0.87
C LYS A 28 22.99 -23.05 -0.53
N PHE A 29 24.03 -22.32 -0.94
CA PHE A 29 24.19 -21.82 -2.30
C PHE A 29 25.68 -21.73 -2.64
N GLU A 30 25.97 -21.75 -3.93
CA GLU A 30 27.34 -21.67 -4.44
C GLU A 30 27.79 -20.20 -4.50
N THR A 31 28.97 -19.94 -3.95
CA THR A 31 29.69 -18.68 -4.06
C THR A 31 31.03 -18.90 -4.74
N ASP A 32 31.74 -17.82 -5.08
CA ASP A 32 33.09 -17.91 -5.67
C ASP A 32 34.09 -18.65 -4.75
N GLU A 33 33.80 -18.71 -3.45
CA GLU A 33 34.63 -19.37 -2.42
C GLU A 33 34.15 -20.81 -2.10
N GLY A 34 33.07 -21.26 -2.74
CA GLY A 34 32.47 -22.58 -2.55
C GLY A 34 31.04 -22.54 -2.00
N GLU A 35 30.54 -23.72 -1.62
CA GLU A 35 29.19 -23.90 -1.09
C GLU A 35 29.11 -23.44 0.38
N ILE A 36 28.23 -22.46 0.66
CA ILE A 36 28.03 -21.89 2.00
C ILE A 36 26.55 -21.84 2.36
N SER A 37 26.21 -21.97 3.65
CA SER A 37 24.85 -21.79 4.12
C SER A 37 24.47 -20.31 4.18
N VAL A 38 23.17 -20.02 4.08
CA VAL A 38 22.66 -18.65 4.20
C VAL A 38 23.00 -18.06 5.58
N GLU A 39 22.89 -18.83 6.66
CA GLU A 39 23.24 -18.37 8.02
C GLU A 39 24.72 -17.97 8.11
N GLU A 40 25.62 -18.83 7.63
CA GLU A 40 27.05 -18.58 7.73
C GLU A 40 27.47 -17.42 6.80
N TYR A 41 26.89 -17.31 5.60
CA TYR A 41 27.12 -16.18 4.71
C TYR A 41 26.76 -14.84 5.37
N PHE A 42 25.58 -14.74 6.00
CA PHE A 42 25.17 -13.50 6.65
C PHE A 42 26.05 -13.14 7.85
N LYS A 43 26.51 -14.15 8.59
CA LYS A 43 27.44 -13.97 9.70
C LYS A 43 28.84 -13.54 9.23
N GLN A 44 29.36 -14.11 8.15
CA GLN A 44 30.70 -13.81 7.65
C GLN A 44 30.74 -12.49 6.87
N ARG A 45 29.83 -12.32 5.91
CA ARG A 45 29.81 -11.20 4.96
C ARG A 45 29.25 -9.91 5.55
N TYR A 46 28.15 -10.02 6.29
CA TYR A 46 27.43 -8.86 6.85
C TYR A 46 27.61 -8.70 8.36
N LYS A 47 28.30 -9.64 9.03
CA LYS A 47 28.48 -9.65 10.50
C LYS A 47 27.15 -9.67 11.26
N ILE A 48 26.10 -10.26 10.66
CA ILE A 48 24.77 -10.37 11.25
C ILE A 48 24.57 -11.78 11.78
N ARG A 49 24.25 -11.90 13.07
CA ARG A 49 23.78 -13.15 13.67
C ARG A 49 22.26 -13.20 13.61
N LEU A 50 21.73 -14.07 12.75
CA LEU A 50 20.29 -14.32 12.64
C LEU A 50 19.74 -14.83 13.98
N GLN A 51 18.65 -14.24 14.44
CA GLN A 51 17.99 -14.64 15.70
C GLN A 51 17.08 -15.85 15.48
N HIS A 52 16.50 -15.95 14.29
CA HIS A 52 15.53 -16.97 13.91
C HIS A 52 15.97 -17.72 12.64
N PRO A 53 17.15 -18.36 12.64
CA PRO A 53 17.69 -19.03 11.46
C PRO A 53 16.88 -20.27 11.02
N HIS A 54 15.92 -20.71 11.83
CA HIS A 54 15.00 -21.81 11.54
C HIS A 54 13.78 -21.39 10.72
N LEU A 55 13.53 -20.08 10.56
CA LEU A 55 12.41 -19.59 9.76
C LEU A 55 12.62 -19.87 8.27
N PRO A 56 11.52 -19.96 7.50
CA PRO A 56 11.60 -20.09 6.05
C PRO A 56 12.25 -18.87 5.41
N LEU A 57 12.75 -19.06 4.20
CA LEU A 57 13.49 -18.04 3.44
C LEU A 57 12.63 -17.46 2.32
N ALA A 58 12.75 -16.16 2.06
CA ALA A 58 12.21 -15.56 0.85
C ALA A 58 13.16 -15.75 -0.32
N THR A 59 12.61 -15.89 -1.52
CA THR A 59 13.39 -16.05 -2.75
C THR A 59 13.19 -14.90 -3.71
N GLU A 60 14.27 -14.53 -4.39
CA GLU A 60 14.27 -13.66 -5.56
C GLU A 60 14.72 -14.47 -6.77
N ARG A 61 14.01 -14.37 -7.89
CA ARG A 61 14.41 -15.04 -9.13
C ARG A 61 15.40 -14.17 -9.91
N LYS A 62 16.65 -14.62 -10.04
CA LYS A 62 17.71 -13.91 -10.78
C LYS A 62 17.93 -14.50 -12.18
N GLY A 63 16.88 -14.50 -13.00
CA GLY A 63 16.95 -14.93 -14.40
C GLY A 63 17.61 -16.31 -14.55
N GLY A 64 18.61 -16.42 -15.44
CA GLY A 64 19.36 -17.66 -15.69
C GLY A 64 20.30 -18.11 -14.56
N LYS A 65 20.48 -17.29 -13.51
CA LYS A 65 21.34 -17.59 -12.35
C LYS A 65 20.60 -18.26 -11.18
N GLY A 66 19.34 -18.65 -11.38
CA GLY A 66 18.54 -19.36 -10.37
C GLY A 66 17.90 -18.42 -9.33
N PHE A 67 17.87 -18.87 -8.08
CA PHE A 67 17.22 -18.17 -6.97
C PHE A 67 18.24 -17.64 -5.95
N SER A 68 18.01 -16.42 -5.47
CA SER A 68 18.70 -15.86 -4.31
C SER A 68 17.81 -16.03 -3.07
N PHE A 69 18.41 -16.41 -1.94
CA PHE A 69 17.71 -16.73 -0.70
C PHE A 69 17.96 -15.65 0.35
N TYR A 70 16.89 -15.20 1.00
CA TYR A 70 16.92 -14.10 1.96
C TYR A 70 16.22 -14.50 3.27
N PRO A 71 16.89 -14.39 4.42
CA PRO A 71 16.23 -14.47 5.72
C PRO A 71 15.15 -13.40 5.85
N LEU A 72 13.99 -13.75 6.44
CA LEU A 72 12.89 -12.79 6.60
C LEU A 72 13.25 -11.61 7.52
N GLU A 73 14.19 -11.82 8.45
CA GLU A 73 14.68 -10.79 9.38
C GLU A 73 15.33 -9.59 8.69
N VAL A 74 15.85 -9.78 7.47
CA VAL A 74 16.59 -8.73 6.74
C VAL A 74 15.76 -8.08 5.62
N LEU A 75 14.44 -8.29 5.66
CA LEU A 75 13.50 -7.78 4.65
C LEU A 75 12.46 -6.87 5.28
N CYS A 76 12.17 -5.76 4.60
CA CYS A 76 11.10 -4.84 4.96
C CYS A 76 10.08 -4.75 3.83
N ILE A 77 8.78 -4.79 4.12
CA ILE A 77 7.74 -4.62 3.09
C ILE A 77 7.75 -3.16 2.64
N GLU A 78 7.92 -2.95 1.34
CA GLU A 78 7.92 -1.60 0.77
C GLU A 78 6.55 -0.92 0.86
N LYS A 79 6.57 0.39 1.10
CA LYS A 79 5.35 1.19 1.24
C LYS A 79 4.68 1.43 -0.12
N GLY A 80 3.42 1.83 -0.10
CA GLY A 80 2.69 2.21 -1.33
C GLY A 80 2.28 1.05 -2.22
N GLN A 81 2.46 -0.19 -1.76
CA GLN A 81 1.95 -1.36 -2.47
C GLN A 81 0.44 -1.48 -2.32
N ARG A 82 -0.24 -1.70 -3.44
CA ARG A 82 -1.67 -2.01 -3.42
C ARG A 82 -1.86 -3.41 -2.83
N VAL A 83 -2.68 -3.52 -1.80
CA VAL A 83 -3.14 -4.81 -1.31
C VAL A 83 -4.23 -5.29 -2.26
N ASP A 84 -4.05 -6.47 -2.87
CA ASP A 84 -5.06 -7.05 -3.74
C ASP A 84 -6.37 -7.24 -2.96
N ASN A 85 -7.50 -6.95 -3.61
CA ASN A 85 -8.86 -6.87 -3.06
C ASN A 85 -9.44 -8.21 -2.54
N LYS A 86 -8.61 -9.09 -1.96
CA LYS A 86 -9.10 -10.19 -1.13
C LYS A 86 -9.84 -9.55 0.04
N LYS A 87 -11.09 -9.97 0.26
CA LYS A 87 -11.95 -9.45 1.33
C LYS A 87 -11.12 -9.30 2.61
N LEU A 88 -11.00 -8.07 3.09
CA LEU A 88 -10.40 -7.79 4.39
C LEU A 88 -11.19 -8.56 5.46
N ALA A 89 -10.51 -9.03 6.50
CA ALA A 89 -11.19 -9.60 7.66
C ALA A 89 -12.23 -8.58 8.18
N GLY A 90 -13.42 -9.02 8.62
CA GLY A 90 -14.54 -8.13 8.95
C GLY A 90 -14.16 -6.93 9.84
N LYS A 91 -13.34 -7.16 10.88
CA LYS A 91 -12.82 -6.10 11.77
C LYS A 91 -11.98 -5.02 11.05
N LEU A 92 -11.24 -5.39 10.01
CA LEU A 92 -10.46 -4.44 9.20
C LEU A 92 -11.37 -3.64 8.26
N THR A 93 -12.41 -4.27 7.72
CA THR A 93 -13.44 -3.59 6.91
C THR A 93 -14.18 -2.53 7.72
N ASP A 94 -14.61 -2.87 8.95
CA ASP A 94 -15.32 -1.91 9.82
C ASP A 94 -14.47 -0.68 10.14
N LYS A 95 -13.18 -0.91 10.47
CA LYS A 95 -12.21 0.18 10.67
C LYS A 95 -12.03 1.02 9.41
N MET A 96 -11.90 0.38 8.25
CA MET A 96 -11.78 1.08 6.97
C MET A 96 -13.00 1.96 6.69
N ILE A 97 -14.22 1.46 6.92
CA ILE A 97 -15.46 2.23 6.75
C ILE A 97 -15.46 3.43 7.69
N GLN A 98 -15.14 3.23 8.97
CA GLN A 98 -15.09 4.32 9.95
C GLN A 98 -14.06 5.39 9.57
N GLN A 99 -12.89 4.98 9.06
CA GLN A 99 -11.84 5.90 8.62
C GLN A 99 -12.17 6.61 7.30
N ALA A 100 -12.86 5.94 6.38
CA ALA A 100 -13.22 6.50 5.08
C ALA A 100 -14.47 7.40 5.15
N ARG A 101 -15.32 7.23 6.17
CA ARG A 101 -16.52 8.04 6.36
C ARG A 101 -16.14 9.50 6.64
N MET A 102 -16.56 10.39 5.76
CA MET A 102 -16.36 11.83 5.89
C MET A 102 -17.65 12.58 5.59
N LEU A 103 -18.04 13.52 6.46
CA LEU A 103 -19.22 14.35 6.23
C LEU A 103 -18.95 15.36 5.09
N PRO A 104 -19.96 15.79 4.32
CA PRO A 104 -19.76 16.68 3.18
C PRO A 104 -19.00 17.98 3.50
N HIS A 105 -19.25 18.59 4.68
CA HIS A 105 -18.53 19.80 5.10
C HIS A 105 -17.05 19.53 5.37
N GLN A 106 -16.73 18.41 6.03
CA GLN A 106 -15.35 17.98 6.28
C GLN A 106 -14.63 17.64 4.97
N MET A 107 -15.35 17.05 4.01
CA MET A 107 -14.80 16.71 2.69
C MET A 107 -14.35 17.94 1.92
N ARG A 108 -15.10 19.06 2.02
CA ARG A 108 -14.71 20.33 1.40
C ARG A 108 -13.37 20.83 1.94
N GLU A 109 -13.23 20.91 3.26
CA GLU A 109 -11.99 21.36 3.93
C GLU A 109 -10.82 20.41 3.66
N HIS A 110 -11.08 19.10 3.71
CA HIS A 110 -10.10 18.07 3.39
C HIS A 110 -9.54 18.25 1.98
N ASN A 111 -10.39 18.39 0.96
CA ASN A 111 -9.97 18.57 -0.43
C ASN A 111 -9.10 19.82 -0.62
N LEU A 112 -9.48 20.96 -0.03
CA LEU A 112 -8.66 22.19 -0.10
C LEU A 112 -7.28 21.97 0.52
N ARG A 113 -7.22 21.33 1.69
CA ARG A 113 -5.96 21.00 2.36
C ARG A 113 -5.09 20.07 1.49
N GLN A 114 -5.67 19.06 0.85
CA GLN A 114 -4.94 18.16 -0.04
C GLN A 114 -4.38 18.91 -1.26
N LEU A 115 -5.15 19.83 -1.86
CA LEU A 115 -4.70 20.65 -2.99
C LEU A 115 -3.51 21.55 -2.61
N HIS A 116 -3.55 22.15 -1.42
CA HIS A 116 -2.41 22.91 -0.90
C HIS A 116 -1.18 22.03 -0.65
N GLN A 117 -1.33 20.88 0.00
CA GLN A 117 -0.23 19.96 0.29
C GLN A 117 0.41 19.39 -0.99
N ALA A 118 -0.38 19.22 -2.05
CA ALA A 118 0.09 18.75 -3.34
C ALA A 118 0.69 19.87 -4.22
N ASN A 119 0.79 21.11 -3.73
CA ASN A 119 1.22 22.28 -4.49
C ASN A 119 0.41 22.51 -5.79
N LEU A 120 -0.84 22.07 -5.84
CA LEU A 120 -1.69 22.19 -7.02
C LEU A 120 -2.42 23.53 -7.10
N MET A 121 -2.15 24.45 -6.17
CA MET A 121 -2.77 25.78 -6.08
C MET A 121 -1.77 26.88 -6.45
N ASN A 122 -2.29 28.02 -6.90
CA ASN A 122 -1.54 29.28 -7.04
C ASN A 122 -0.34 29.23 -8.01
N GLY A 123 -0.38 28.36 -9.03
CA GLY A 123 0.68 28.29 -10.04
C GLY A 123 2.05 27.87 -9.50
N ARG A 124 2.10 27.26 -8.30
CA ARG A 124 3.36 26.78 -7.67
C ARG A 124 3.89 25.50 -8.31
N ASN A 125 3.11 24.87 -9.19
CA ASN A 125 3.48 23.65 -9.89
C ASN A 125 3.91 23.97 -11.32
N GLU A 126 5.20 23.79 -11.60
CA GLU A 126 5.84 24.08 -12.90
C GLU A 126 5.20 23.31 -14.05
N TYR A 127 4.79 22.05 -13.82
CA TYR A 127 4.11 21.24 -14.83
C TYR A 127 2.74 21.82 -15.19
N MET A 128 1.94 22.23 -14.19
CA MET A 128 0.63 22.83 -14.47
C MET A 128 0.76 24.13 -15.26
N VAL A 129 1.77 24.95 -14.94
CA VAL A 129 2.07 26.17 -15.69
C VAL A 129 2.46 25.85 -17.13
N ALA A 130 3.32 24.85 -17.35
CA ALA A 130 3.75 24.43 -18.68
C ALA A 130 2.57 23.94 -19.56
N PHE A 131 1.59 23.28 -18.97
CA PHE A 131 0.36 22.85 -19.66
C PHE A 131 -0.75 23.90 -19.68
N GLY A 132 -0.52 25.11 -19.15
CA GLY A 132 -1.53 26.18 -19.08
C GLY A 132 -2.73 25.87 -18.18
N VAL A 133 -2.60 24.89 -17.27
CA VAL A 133 -3.67 24.46 -16.37
C VAL A 133 -3.66 25.32 -15.11
N ARG A 134 -4.85 25.80 -14.70
CA ARG A 134 -5.04 26.56 -13.46
C ARG A 134 -6.16 25.94 -12.63
N THR A 135 -5.97 25.95 -11.32
CA THR A 135 -6.96 25.51 -10.33
C THR A 135 -7.67 26.72 -9.75
N SER A 136 -8.95 26.56 -9.42
CA SER A 136 -9.74 27.57 -8.71
C SER A 136 -9.68 27.33 -7.20
N ASP A 137 -9.63 28.42 -6.43
CA ASP A 137 -9.70 28.38 -4.96
C ASP A 137 -11.11 28.09 -4.43
N SER A 138 -12.10 27.99 -5.32
CA SER A 138 -13.50 27.80 -4.99
C SER A 138 -14.10 26.59 -5.69
N PHE A 139 -14.96 25.86 -4.99
CA PHE A 139 -15.73 24.78 -5.59
C PHE A 139 -16.77 25.35 -6.54
N VAL A 140 -16.98 24.64 -7.65
CA VAL A 140 -18.03 24.94 -8.62
C VAL A 140 -19.40 24.94 -7.91
N LYS A 141 -20.17 26.00 -8.12
CA LYS A 141 -21.55 26.10 -7.67
C LYS A 141 -22.46 25.59 -8.77
N SER A 142 -23.47 24.81 -8.40
CA SER A 142 -24.45 24.25 -9.34
C SER A 142 -25.85 24.44 -8.76
N GLU A 143 -26.82 24.69 -9.62
CA GLU A 143 -28.23 24.76 -9.24
C GLU A 143 -28.79 23.36 -9.03
N ALA A 144 -29.50 23.16 -7.92
CA ALA A 144 -30.12 21.89 -7.59
C ALA A 144 -31.60 22.10 -7.26
N LYS A 145 -32.44 21.13 -7.63
CA LYS A 145 -33.86 21.09 -7.29
C LYS A 145 -34.13 19.93 -6.34
N VAL A 146 -34.75 20.22 -5.20
CA VAL A 146 -35.28 19.18 -4.30
C VAL A 146 -36.62 18.73 -4.84
N LEU A 147 -36.74 17.45 -5.19
CA LEU A 147 -37.99 16.86 -5.62
C LEU A 147 -38.79 16.37 -4.41
N CYS A 148 -40.11 16.51 -4.47
CA CYS A 148 -40.99 15.93 -3.46
C CYS A 148 -40.85 14.40 -3.45
N ALA A 149 -40.87 13.81 -2.26
CA ALA A 149 -40.92 12.36 -2.13
C ALA A 149 -42.17 11.81 -2.83
N PRO A 150 -42.06 10.69 -3.56
CA PRO A 150 -43.23 10.05 -4.15
C PRO A 150 -44.12 9.45 -3.06
N GLU A 151 -45.41 9.35 -3.35
CA GLU A 151 -46.36 8.65 -2.49
C GLU A 151 -46.18 7.12 -2.64
N ILE A 152 -46.05 6.42 -1.52
CA ILE A 152 -45.96 4.95 -1.52
C ILE A 152 -47.32 4.38 -1.14
N LYS A 153 -47.98 3.73 -2.11
CA LYS A 153 -49.25 3.02 -1.92
C LYS A 153 -49.00 1.57 -1.54
N TYR A 154 -49.43 1.17 -0.35
CA TYR A 154 -49.48 -0.24 0.06
C TYR A 154 -50.89 -0.81 -0.15
N LYS A 155 -51.03 -2.13 -0.04
CA LYS A 155 -52.29 -2.86 -0.30
C LYS A 155 -53.47 -2.37 0.55
N THR A 156 -53.23 -1.79 1.73
CA THR A 156 -54.27 -1.39 2.68
C THR A 156 -54.11 0.04 3.23
N ALA A 157 -53.07 0.79 2.83
CA ALA A 157 -52.83 2.14 3.34
C ALA A 157 -51.90 2.98 2.45
N TYR A 158 -51.99 4.30 2.61
CA TYR A 158 -51.09 5.30 2.01
C TYR A 158 -50.15 5.85 3.08
N VAL A 159 -48.87 6.01 2.75
CA VAL A 159 -47.89 6.71 3.62
C VAL A 159 -47.30 7.86 2.81
N VAL A 160 -47.54 9.09 3.28
CA VAL A 160 -46.92 10.29 2.74
C VAL A 160 -45.69 10.61 3.58
N PHE A 161 -44.51 10.59 2.96
CA PHE A 161 -43.27 11.00 3.61
C PHE A 161 -43.06 12.51 3.42
N ILE A 162 -43.11 13.27 4.52
CA ILE A 162 -42.74 14.69 4.53
C ILE A 162 -41.26 14.78 4.88
N ILE A 163 -40.42 15.09 3.90
CA ILE A 163 -39.00 15.37 4.13
C ILE A 163 -38.88 16.81 4.65
N HIS A 164 -38.36 16.98 5.87
CA HIS A 164 -38.02 18.29 6.46
C HIS A 164 -36.59 18.69 6.07
#